data_AF-A0A316Z0M2-F1
#
_entry.id   AF-A0A316Z0M2-F1
#
_cell.length_a   1.000
_cell.length_b   1.000
_cell.length_c   1.000
_cell.angle_alpha   90.00
_cell.angle_beta   90.00
_cell.angle_gamma   90.00
#
_symmetry.space_group_name_H-M   'P 1'
#
loop_
_entity.id
_entity.type
_entity.pdbx_description
1 polymer ?
#
loop_
_entity_poly.entity_id
_entity_poly.type
_entity_poly.pdbx_seq_one_letter_code
_entity_poly.pdbx_strand_id
1 'polypeptide(L)'
;MSLVAAASAHLESRYTLVLLTYLGTCAVLVVTNVVRALSFGGGADAATRAKWLVLAAASLGATWYYMFAFLARSYSDYADGVVLKACSPAWSAQCAPTVAAWLRDTRLFEQAWGHVVSGATQWWWSSEVCLLAVGAWIVKGREESALDRLPNLFLLMLLGQAVAVSVALCLTFLTLAQTPSVSFRPTQPGRLFIAEMALMAAGAYSVTEPPTTLLRLAAMHAPPLVLSFLPARPVRRKVLYAFLFLYSLMIRYNLSLEIRAALPAGASFFATLRDTLWSHPAQSSIGLDNVCSTVAVAAYVLQERSERKGPQSTAWILALLAPVLGPSAILAAWGGLRSVDREIFVGPEEAAAAEEKKEQ
;
A
#
# COMPACT_ATOMS: atom_id res chain seq x y z
N MET A 1 -6.13 28.16 41.16
CA MET A 1 -5.80 27.12 40.16
C MET A 1 -4.28 27.08 40.03
N SER A 2 -3.61 25.99 40.42
CA SER A 2 -2.14 25.97 40.51
C SER A 2 -1.49 25.85 39.12
N LEU A 3 -0.25 26.34 38.98
CA LEU A 3 0.56 26.20 37.76
C LEU A 3 0.65 24.74 37.26
N VAL A 4 0.58 23.77 38.18
CA VAL A 4 0.58 22.33 37.87
C VAL A 4 -0.68 21.92 37.12
N ALA A 5 -1.86 22.43 37.51
CA ALA A 5 -3.12 22.13 36.82
C ALA A 5 -3.14 22.70 35.38
N ALA A 6 -2.61 23.91 35.19
CA ALA A 6 -2.48 24.53 33.87
C ALA A 6 -1.48 23.78 32.97
N ALA A 7 -0.34 23.35 33.52
CA ALA A 7 0.64 22.54 32.80
C ALA A 7 0.08 21.16 32.40
N SER A 8 -0.69 20.53 33.28
CA SER A 8 -1.37 19.26 33.00
C SER A 8 -2.40 19.41 31.88
N ALA A 9 -3.28 20.41 31.96
CA ALA A 9 -4.26 20.69 30.90
C ALA A 9 -3.59 20.97 29.55
N HIS A 10 -2.46 21.70 29.55
CA HIS A 10 -1.68 21.91 28.34
C HIS A 10 -1.12 20.59 27.79
N LEU A 11 -0.54 19.73 28.62
CA LEU A 11 -0.02 18.42 28.17
C LEU A 11 -1.14 17.53 27.59
N GLU A 12 -2.31 17.52 28.21
CA GLU A 12 -3.46 16.75 27.72
C GLU A 12 -3.91 17.18 26.32
N SER A 13 -3.90 18.49 26.05
CA SER A 13 -4.24 19.01 24.73
C SER A 13 -3.28 18.55 23.63
N ARG A 14 -1.99 18.30 23.94
CA ARG A 14 -0.95 17.98 22.94
C ARG A 14 -1.18 16.62 22.28
N TYR A 15 -1.41 15.56 23.07
CA TYR A 15 -1.56 14.20 22.52
C TYR A 15 -2.85 14.07 21.70
N THR A 16 -3.94 14.64 22.21
CA THR A 16 -5.21 14.71 21.48
C THR A 16 -5.04 15.48 20.17
N LEU A 17 -4.33 16.61 20.19
CA LEU A 17 -4.03 17.39 18.99
C LEU A 17 -3.18 16.60 17.97
N VAL A 18 -2.21 15.80 18.41
CA VAL A 18 -1.43 14.94 17.50
C VAL A 18 -2.33 13.93 16.79
N LEU A 19 -3.24 13.27 17.52
CA LEU A 19 -4.20 12.35 16.89
C LEU A 19 -5.11 13.10 15.89
N LEU A 20 -5.70 14.23 16.30
CA LEU A 20 -6.60 15.00 15.44
C LEU A 20 -5.90 15.55 14.19
N THR A 21 -4.65 15.99 14.32
CA THR A 21 -3.85 16.46 13.18
C THR A 21 -3.46 15.33 12.25
N TYR A 22 -3.15 14.15 12.76
CA TYR A 22 -2.93 12.96 11.94
C TYR A 22 -4.20 12.56 11.17
N LEU A 23 -5.37 12.50 11.84
CA LEU A 23 -6.65 12.21 11.19
C LEU A 23 -7.01 13.27 10.15
N GLY A 24 -6.82 14.55 10.47
CA GLY A 24 -7.01 15.65 9.54
C GLY A 24 -6.10 15.56 8.32
N THR A 25 -4.83 15.20 8.52
CA THR A 25 -3.87 14.98 7.43
C THR A 25 -4.31 13.83 6.53
N CYS A 26 -4.77 12.71 7.10
CA CYS A 26 -5.31 11.58 6.34
C CYS A 26 -6.51 12.00 5.49
N ALA A 27 -7.47 12.74 6.08
CA ALA A 27 -8.63 13.25 5.35
C ALA A 27 -8.23 14.19 4.20
N VAL A 28 -7.31 15.12 4.45
CA VAL A 28 -6.78 16.04 3.42
C VAL A 28 -6.11 15.25 2.30
N LEU A 29 -5.29 14.25 2.61
CA LEU A 29 -4.62 13.41 1.60
C LEU A 29 -5.64 12.66 0.74
N VAL A 30 -6.68 12.09 1.33
CA VAL A 30 -7.75 11.39 0.57
C VAL A 30 -8.46 12.36 -0.35
N VAL A 31 -9.00 13.46 0.17
CA VAL A 31 -9.77 14.44 -0.61
C VAL A 31 -8.91 15.02 -1.74
N THR A 32 -7.67 15.38 -1.42
CA THR A 32 -6.73 15.95 -2.39
C THR A 32 -6.43 14.98 -3.54
N ASN A 33 -6.17 13.70 -3.24
CA ASN A 33 -5.89 12.70 -4.28
C ASN A 33 -7.15 12.36 -5.09
N VAL A 34 -8.35 12.33 -4.48
CA VAL A 34 -9.62 12.13 -5.19
C VAL A 34 -9.88 13.28 -6.16
N VAL A 35 -9.82 14.53 -5.69
CA VAL A 35 -10.02 15.73 -6.53
C VAL A 35 -9.02 15.75 -7.67
N ARG A 36 -7.75 15.45 -7.39
CA ARG A 36 -6.71 15.41 -8.42
C ARG A 36 -6.98 14.31 -9.45
N ALA A 37 -7.26 13.09 -9.03
CA ALA A 37 -7.60 12.00 -9.93
C ALA A 37 -8.76 12.41 -10.85
N LEU A 38 -9.85 12.95 -10.29
CA LEU A 38 -11.01 13.42 -11.06
C LEU A 38 -10.72 14.62 -11.98
N SER A 39 -9.68 15.41 -11.69
CA SER A 39 -9.26 16.55 -12.52
C SER A 39 -8.44 16.14 -13.73
N PHE A 40 -7.88 14.91 -13.76
CA PHE A 40 -7.26 14.39 -14.98
C PHE A 40 -8.36 14.11 -16.02
N GLY A 41 -8.18 14.70 -17.21
CA GLY A 41 -9.20 14.83 -18.26
C GLY A 41 -9.92 13.52 -18.65
N GLY A 42 -11.09 13.68 -19.29
CA GLY A 42 -12.14 12.66 -19.47
C GLY A 42 -11.85 11.47 -20.40
N GLY A 43 -10.65 10.89 -20.35
CA GLY A 43 -10.31 9.68 -21.13
C GLY A 43 -11.11 8.44 -20.72
N ALA A 44 -11.40 8.29 -19.42
CA ALA A 44 -12.23 7.20 -18.91
C ALA A 44 -13.73 7.54 -18.97
N ASP A 45 -14.55 6.55 -19.32
CA ASP A 45 -16.01 6.65 -19.22
C ASP A 45 -16.51 6.73 -17.76
N ALA A 46 -17.78 7.08 -17.58
CA ALA A 46 -18.38 7.23 -16.25
C ALA A 46 -18.36 5.92 -15.43
N ALA A 47 -18.55 4.77 -16.10
CA ALA A 47 -18.57 3.46 -15.45
C ALA A 47 -17.20 3.09 -14.87
N THR A 48 -16.12 3.34 -15.62
CA THR A 48 -14.74 3.10 -15.20
C THR A 48 -14.36 4.01 -14.04
N ARG A 49 -14.75 5.29 -14.09
CA ARG A 49 -14.55 6.21 -12.95
C ARG A 49 -15.30 5.74 -11.71
N ALA A 50 -16.57 5.40 -11.86
CA ALA A 50 -17.41 4.91 -10.75
C ALA A 50 -16.82 3.65 -10.11
N LYS A 51 -16.36 2.68 -10.93
CA LYS A 51 -15.71 1.47 -10.44
C LYS A 51 -14.53 1.76 -9.52
N TRP A 52 -13.59 2.62 -9.95
CA TRP A 52 -12.41 2.92 -9.13
C TRP A 52 -12.73 3.73 -7.89
N LEU A 53 -13.69 4.65 -7.95
CA LEU A 53 -14.15 5.39 -6.78
C LEU A 53 -14.85 4.49 -5.76
N VAL A 54 -15.70 3.56 -6.21
CA VAL A 54 -16.37 2.59 -5.35
C VAL A 54 -15.35 1.67 -4.69
N LEU A 55 -14.37 1.16 -5.44
CA LEU A 55 -13.29 0.34 -4.86
C LEU A 55 -12.45 1.13 -3.86
N ALA A 56 -12.12 2.40 -4.14
CA ALA A 56 -11.40 3.26 -3.21
C ALA A 56 -12.21 3.50 -1.92
N ALA A 57 -13.50 3.82 -2.04
CA ALA A 57 -14.38 4.07 -0.90
C ALA A 57 -14.63 2.81 -0.06
N ALA A 58 -14.88 1.66 -0.72
CA ALA A 58 -15.02 0.38 -0.05
C ALA A 58 -13.74 0.00 0.70
N SER A 59 -12.58 0.23 0.08
CA SER A 59 -11.31 -0.05 0.73
C SER A 59 -11.02 0.87 1.92
N LEU A 60 -11.32 2.16 1.78
CA LEU A 60 -11.20 3.12 2.88
C LEU A 60 -12.11 2.72 4.03
N GLY A 61 -13.38 2.41 3.74
CA GLY A 61 -14.35 1.96 4.74
C GLY A 61 -13.90 0.68 5.45
N ALA A 62 -13.42 -0.32 4.71
CA ALA A 62 -12.95 -1.59 5.28
C ALA A 62 -11.75 -1.41 6.20
N THR A 63 -10.71 -0.69 5.74
CA THR A 63 -9.48 -0.50 6.51
C THR A 63 -9.70 0.39 7.73
N TRP A 64 -10.39 1.52 7.56
CA TRP A 64 -10.59 2.49 8.66
C TRP A 64 -11.62 2.06 9.68
N TYR A 65 -12.64 1.28 9.30
CA TYR A 65 -13.54 0.66 10.27
C TYR A 65 -12.75 -0.12 11.32
N TYR A 66 -11.81 -0.97 10.88
CA TYR A 66 -10.99 -1.77 11.78
C TYR A 66 -9.89 -0.97 12.48
N MET A 67 -9.40 0.12 11.87
CA MET A 67 -8.51 1.05 12.56
C MET A 67 -9.22 1.73 13.75
N PHE A 68 -10.46 2.20 13.58
CA PHE A 68 -11.25 2.75 14.69
C PHE A 68 -11.61 1.68 15.73
N ALA A 69 -11.94 0.46 15.30
CA ALA A 69 -12.16 -0.66 16.22
C ALA A 69 -10.89 -0.99 17.03
N PHE A 70 -9.70 -0.90 16.42
CA PHE A 70 -8.42 -1.03 17.12
C PHE A 70 -8.24 0.07 18.16
N LEU A 71 -8.47 1.34 17.80
CA LEU A 71 -8.36 2.46 18.73
C LEU A 71 -9.32 2.32 19.91
N ALA A 72 -10.57 1.92 19.67
CA ALA A 72 -11.57 1.67 20.71
C ALA A 72 -11.16 0.52 21.65
N ARG A 73 -10.65 -0.59 21.08
CA ARG A 73 -10.14 -1.72 21.86
C ARG A 73 -8.93 -1.33 22.71
N SER A 74 -7.94 -0.65 22.14
CA SER A 74 -6.75 -0.19 22.85
C SER A 74 -7.08 0.78 24.00
N TYR A 75 -8.05 1.68 23.80
CA TYR A 75 -8.53 2.56 24.86
C TYR A 75 -9.21 1.78 25.99
N SER A 76 -10.04 0.78 25.65
CA SER A 76 -10.72 -0.07 26.63
C SER A 76 -9.72 -0.86 27.47
N ASP A 77 -8.73 -1.51 26.82
CA ASP A 77 -7.67 -2.27 27.49
C ASP A 77 -6.85 -1.37 28.44
N TYR A 78 -6.58 -0.11 28.03
CA TYR A 78 -5.92 0.88 28.88
C TYR A 78 -6.77 1.28 30.09
N ALA A 79 -8.05 1.60 29.85
CA ALA A 79 -8.97 2.01 30.89
C ALA A 79 -9.12 0.93 31.98
N ASP A 80 -9.29 -0.33 31.57
CA ASP A 80 -9.38 -1.47 32.48
C ASP A 80 -8.08 -1.66 33.28
N GLY A 81 -6.92 -1.52 32.64
CA GLY A 81 -5.62 -1.60 33.29
C GLY A 81 -5.38 -0.51 34.35
N VAL A 82 -5.87 0.72 34.11
CA VAL A 82 -5.79 1.83 35.07
C VAL A 82 -6.70 1.57 36.28
N VAL A 83 -7.96 1.18 36.03
CA VAL A 83 -8.95 0.89 37.07
C VAL A 83 -8.44 -0.21 38.01
N LEU A 84 -7.84 -1.26 37.47
CA LEU A 84 -7.33 -2.39 38.26
C LEU A 84 -6.10 -2.04 39.12
N LYS A 85 -5.27 -1.07 38.71
CA LYS A 85 -3.97 -0.81 39.36
C LYS A 85 -3.97 0.34 40.36
N ALA A 86 -4.76 1.39 40.14
CA ALA A 86 -4.49 2.68 40.78
C ALA A 86 -5.61 3.23 41.68
N CYS A 87 -6.84 2.72 41.57
CA CYS A 87 -7.99 3.44 42.10
C CYS A 87 -8.54 2.78 43.37
N SER A 88 -8.13 3.28 44.52
CA SER A 88 -8.87 3.07 45.78
C SER A 88 -10.27 3.68 45.65
N PRO A 89 -11.33 3.06 46.23
CA PRO A 89 -12.71 3.56 46.16
C PRO A 89 -12.88 5.04 46.54
N ALA A 90 -11.96 5.59 47.33
CA ALA A 90 -11.98 6.98 47.79
C ALA A 90 -11.52 8.03 46.76
N TRP A 91 -10.91 7.66 45.63
CA TRP A 91 -10.30 8.59 44.65
C TRP A 91 -10.85 8.45 43.22
N SER A 92 -12.06 7.90 43.06
CA SER A 92 -12.63 7.52 41.74
C SER A 92 -12.72 8.66 40.72
N ALA A 93 -12.94 9.91 41.14
CA ALA A 93 -13.07 11.04 40.22
C ALA A 93 -11.74 11.55 39.62
N GLN A 94 -10.62 11.46 40.35
CA GLN A 94 -9.28 11.81 39.81
C GLN A 94 -8.68 10.72 38.93
N CYS A 95 -9.29 9.54 38.95
CA CYS A 95 -8.78 8.31 38.35
C CYS A 95 -9.38 8.01 36.97
N ALA A 96 -10.24 8.88 36.44
CA ALA A 96 -10.92 8.64 35.18
C ALA A 96 -9.92 8.59 34.01
N PRO A 97 -9.87 7.50 33.23
CA PRO A 97 -8.93 7.39 32.11
C PRO A 97 -9.25 8.43 31.04
N THR A 98 -8.32 9.37 30.82
CA THR A 98 -8.47 10.37 29.77
C THR A 98 -7.88 9.88 28.44
N VAL A 99 -8.42 10.38 27.32
CA VAL A 99 -7.87 10.08 25.98
C VAL A 99 -6.40 10.50 25.88
N ALA A 100 -6.04 11.63 26.49
CA ALA A 100 -4.67 12.10 26.45
C ALA A 100 -3.70 11.20 27.24
N ALA A 101 -4.13 10.70 28.41
CA ALA A 101 -3.34 9.75 29.18
C ALA A 101 -3.18 8.42 28.44
N TRP A 102 -4.27 7.91 27.83
CA TRP A 102 -4.20 6.74 26.93
C TRP A 102 -3.19 6.95 25.80
N LEU A 103 -3.27 8.06 25.06
CA LEU A 103 -2.38 8.34 23.93
C LEU A 103 -0.91 8.55 24.34
N ARG A 104 -0.66 9.05 25.55
CA ARG A 104 0.69 9.21 26.10
C ARG A 104 1.29 7.88 26.53
N ASP A 105 0.49 7.08 27.22
CA ASP A 105 0.95 5.89 27.92
C ASP A 105 0.85 4.62 27.06
N THR A 106 0.14 4.69 25.93
CA THR A 106 0.11 3.63 24.93
C THR A 106 0.99 3.96 23.73
N ARG A 107 1.72 2.95 23.27
CA ARG A 107 2.47 3.01 22.02
C ARG A 107 1.63 2.41 20.91
N LEU A 108 0.56 3.12 20.52
CA LEU A 108 -0.47 2.60 19.60
C LEU A 108 0.11 1.94 18.34
N PHE A 109 1.09 2.58 17.73
CA PHE A 109 1.76 2.03 16.55
C PHE A 109 2.51 0.73 16.90
N GLU A 110 3.31 0.69 17.96
CA GLU A 110 4.04 -0.53 18.37
C GLU A 110 3.08 -1.67 18.75
N GLN A 111 1.94 -1.36 19.37
CA GLN A 111 0.91 -2.35 19.69
C GLN A 111 0.27 -2.94 18.42
N ALA A 112 -0.21 -2.08 17.52
CA ALA A 112 -0.80 -2.52 16.25
C ALA A 112 0.21 -3.28 15.40
N TRP A 113 1.39 -2.68 15.19
CA TRP A 113 2.46 -3.25 14.37
C TRP A 113 2.94 -4.57 14.95
N GLY A 114 3.25 -4.60 16.25
CA GLY A 114 3.67 -5.81 16.95
C GLY A 114 2.67 -6.94 16.79
N HIS A 115 1.36 -6.65 16.82
CA HIS A 115 0.34 -7.66 16.57
C HIS A 115 0.41 -8.22 15.14
N VAL A 116 0.46 -7.34 14.13
CA VAL A 116 0.39 -7.76 12.72
C VAL A 116 1.68 -8.39 12.17
N VAL A 117 2.76 -8.39 12.96
CA VAL A 117 4.04 -9.04 12.65
C VAL A 117 4.41 -10.19 13.59
N SER A 118 3.57 -10.49 14.59
CA SER A 118 3.90 -11.39 15.70
C SER A 118 4.08 -12.87 15.32
N GLY A 119 3.62 -13.31 14.15
CA GLY A 119 3.71 -14.70 13.73
C GLY A 119 3.55 -14.88 12.23
N ALA A 120 3.85 -16.09 11.74
CA ALA A 120 3.85 -16.40 10.31
C ALA A 120 2.50 -16.11 9.64
N THR A 121 1.37 -16.41 10.30
CA THR A 121 0.03 -16.16 9.73
C THR A 121 -0.31 -14.68 9.65
N GLN A 122 0.07 -13.89 10.66
CA GLN A 122 -0.11 -12.44 10.69
C GLN A 122 0.77 -11.80 9.62
N TRP A 123 2.03 -12.22 9.56
CA TRP A 123 2.99 -11.73 8.59
C TRP A 123 2.62 -12.10 7.15
N TRP A 124 2.04 -13.28 6.90
CA TRP A 124 1.54 -13.68 5.57
C TRP A 124 0.48 -12.71 5.02
N TRP A 125 -0.33 -12.10 5.87
CA TRP A 125 -1.27 -11.05 5.47
C TRP A 125 -0.56 -9.71 5.25
N SER A 126 0.28 -9.30 6.21
CA SER A 126 0.91 -7.99 6.26
C SER A 126 2.01 -7.81 5.20
N SER A 127 2.79 -8.86 4.94
CA SER A 127 3.95 -8.82 4.05
C SER A 127 3.56 -8.43 2.62
N GLU A 128 2.40 -8.86 2.13
CA GLU A 128 1.95 -8.56 0.76
C GLU A 128 1.69 -7.06 0.54
N VAL A 129 1.11 -6.38 1.53
CA VAL A 129 0.88 -4.92 1.47
C VAL A 129 2.23 -4.21 1.41
N CYS A 130 3.18 -4.64 2.25
CA CYS A 130 4.53 -4.10 2.26
C CYS A 130 5.28 -4.35 0.95
N LEU A 131 5.26 -5.59 0.44
CA LEU A 131 5.89 -5.99 -0.83
C LEU A 131 5.34 -5.20 -2.00
N LEU A 132 4.02 -5.02 -2.04
CA LEU A 132 3.37 -4.24 -3.09
C LEU A 132 3.86 -2.79 -3.08
N ALA A 133 3.93 -2.16 -1.89
CA ALA A 133 4.37 -0.79 -1.71
C ALA A 133 5.85 -0.55 -2.06
N VAL A 134 6.75 -1.45 -1.66
CA VAL A 134 8.19 -1.32 -1.94
C VAL A 134 8.62 -1.91 -3.29
N GLY A 135 7.73 -2.65 -3.94
CA GLY A 135 8.00 -3.42 -5.15
C GLY A 135 7.24 -2.92 -6.38
N ALA A 136 6.32 -3.75 -6.86
CA ALA A 136 5.70 -3.56 -8.18
C ALA A 136 4.95 -2.23 -8.32
N TRP A 137 4.31 -1.74 -7.25
CA TRP A 137 3.51 -0.52 -7.33
C TRP A 137 4.38 0.72 -7.50
N ILE A 138 5.44 0.90 -6.71
CA ILE A 138 6.34 2.06 -6.87
C ILE A 138 7.04 2.01 -8.24
N VAL A 139 7.43 0.83 -8.73
CA VAL A 139 7.99 0.69 -10.08
C VAL A 139 7.01 1.16 -11.14
N LYS A 140 5.78 0.66 -11.09
CA LYS A 140 4.72 1.07 -12.01
C LYS A 140 4.44 2.57 -11.92
N GLY A 141 4.35 3.09 -10.70
CA GLY A 141 4.15 4.51 -10.44
C GLY A 141 5.25 5.36 -11.07
N ARG A 142 6.52 4.96 -10.94
CA ARG A 142 7.66 5.66 -11.56
C ARG A 142 7.62 5.60 -13.07
N GLU A 143 7.29 4.45 -13.66
CA GLU A 143 7.15 4.35 -15.11
C GLU A 143 6.09 5.30 -15.65
N GLU A 144 4.93 5.36 -14.99
CA GLU A 144 3.83 6.21 -15.43
C GLU A 144 4.07 7.70 -15.10
N SER A 145 4.80 7.99 -14.02
CA SER A 145 5.28 9.34 -13.69
C SER A 145 6.31 9.84 -14.71
N ALA A 146 7.18 8.98 -15.22
CA ALA A 146 8.12 9.31 -16.31
C ALA A 146 7.44 9.65 -17.64
N LEU A 147 6.14 9.34 -17.76
CA LEU A 147 5.29 9.64 -18.91
C LEU A 147 4.30 10.78 -18.62
N ASP A 148 4.50 11.50 -17.52
CA ASP A 148 3.61 12.55 -17.03
C ASP A 148 2.16 12.10 -16.75
N ARG A 149 1.94 10.77 -16.63
CA ARG A 149 0.61 10.19 -16.34
C ARG A 149 0.29 10.13 -14.85
N LEU A 150 1.32 10.24 -14.01
CA LEU A 150 1.22 10.33 -12.55
C LEU A 150 2.20 11.40 -12.01
N PRO A 151 1.95 12.69 -12.25
CA PRO A 151 2.88 13.76 -11.86
C PRO A 151 3.03 13.91 -10.34
N ASN A 152 2.07 13.40 -9.56
CA ASN A 152 2.01 13.53 -8.11
C ASN A 152 2.20 12.18 -7.40
N LEU A 153 3.09 11.32 -7.92
CA LEU A 153 3.34 9.99 -7.36
C LEU A 153 3.62 10.01 -5.85
N PHE A 154 4.33 11.01 -5.36
CA PHE A 154 4.66 11.14 -3.94
C PHE A 154 3.42 11.25 -3.04
N LEU A 155 2.35 11.91 -3.50
CA LEU A 155 1.11 12.04 -2.74
C LEU A 155 0.34 10.73 -2.67
N LEU A 156 0.42 9.92 -3.72
CA LEU A 156 -0.15 8.56 -3.74
C LEU A 156 0.65 7.62 -2.83
N MET A 157 1.98 7.72 -2.84
CA MET A 157 2.83 6.95 -1.92
C MET A 157 2.61 7.35 -0.47
N LEU A 158 2.52 8.65 -0.19
CA LEU A 158 2.22 9.17 1.15
C LEU A 158 0.83 8.74 1.61
N LEU A 159 -0.18 8.79 0.73
CA LEU A 159 -1.51 8.27 1.00
C LEU A 159 -1.49 6.77 1.33
N GLY A 160 -0.72 5.98 0.57
CA GLY A 160 -0.56 4.55 0.82
C GLY A 160 0.04 4.25 2.19
N GLN A 161 1.03 5.03 2.62
CA GLN A 161 1.70 4.84 3.91
C GLN A 161 0.91 5.39 5.11
N ALA A 162 0.16 6.48 4.91
CA ALA A 162 -0.56 7.14 5.99
C ALA A 162 -1.99 6.60 6.17
N VAL A 163 -2.65 6.16 5.10
CA VAL A 163 -4.08 5.83 5.09
C VAL A 163 -4.32 4.36 4.79
N ALA A 164 -3.99 3.91 3.58
CA ALA A 164 -4.09 2.51 3.13
C ALA A 164 -3.53 2.37 1.70
N VAL A 165 -2.79 1.29 1.43
CA VAL A 165 -2.18 1.04 0.13
C VAL A 165 -3.23 0.80 -0.96
N SER A 166 -4.25 0.03 -0.65
CA SER A 166 -5.38 -0.25 -1.55
C SER A 166 -6.16 0.99 -1.99
N VAL A 167 -6.36 1.97 -1.10
CA VAL A 167 -7.03 3.24 -1.43
C VAL A 167 -6.18 4.01 -2.45
N ALA A 168 -4.88 4.13 -2.17
CA ALA A 168 -3.95 4.79 -3.07
C ALA A 168 -3.79 4.07 -4.42
N LEU A 169 -3.84 2.74 -4.45
CA LEU A 169 -3.86 1.94 -5.68
C LEU A 169 -5.10 2.21 -6.52
N CYS A 170 -6.29 2.23 -5.91
CA CYS A 170 -7.53 2.53 -6.63
C CYS A 170 -7.49 3.92 -7.26
N LEU A 171 -6.96 4.93 -6.55
CA LEU A 171 -6.79 6.29 -7.09
C LEU A 171 -5.67 6.38 -8.14
N THR A 172 -4.63 5.56 -8.01
CA THR A 172 -3.61 5.40 -9.06
C THR A 172 -4.26 4.88 -10.33
N PHE A 173 -5.05 3.81 -10.26
CA PHE A 173 -5.71 3.21 -11.41
C PHE A 173 -6.80 4.10 -12.02
N LEU A 174 -7.53 4.85 -11.19
CA LEU A 174 -8.43 5.91 -11.66
C LEU A 174 -7.68 6.94 -12.52
N THR A 175 -6.57 7.46 -11.99
CA THR A 175 -5.74 8.45 -12.69
C THR A 175 -5.20 7.89 -14.00
N LEU A 176 -4.69 6.64 -13.98
CA LEU A 176 -4.19 5.99 -15.19
C LEU A 176 -5.28 5.72 -16.24
N ALA A 177 -6.50 5.42 -15.83
CA ALA A 177 -7.62 5.23 -16.74
C ALA A 177 -8.06 6.55 -17.41
N GLN A 178 -7.90 7.68 -16.73
CA GLN A 178 -8.22 9.00 -17.25
C GLN A 178 -7.12 9.55 -18.16
N THR A 179 -5.87 9.21 -17.90
CA THR A 179 -4.75 9.73 -18.68
C THR A 179 -4.50 8.86 -19.93
N PRO A 180 -4.50 9.45 -21.15
CA PRO A 180 -4.25 8.72 -22.38
C PRO A 180 -2.93 7.95 -22.35
N SER A 181 -2.89 6.82 -23.05
CA SER A 181 -1.65 6.07 -23.24
C SER A 181 -0.73 6.84 -24.17
N VAL A 182 0.51 7.05 -23.73
CA VAL A 182 1.56 7.72 -24.51
C VAL A 182 2.59 6.67 -24.93
N SER A 183 2.98 6.67 -26.21
CA SER A 183 4.13 5.90 -26.69
C SER A 183 5.42 6.63 -26.31
N PHE A 184 6.45 5.88 -25.94
CA PHE A 184 7.74 6.49 -25.58
C PHE A 184 8.89 5.62 -26.06
N ARG A 185 10.01 6.28 -26.35
CA ARG A 185 11.28 5.61 -26.65
C ARG A 185 12.07 5.43 -25.35
N PRO A 186 12.40 4.18 -24.95
CA PRO A 186 13.17 3.96 -23.74
C PRO A 186 14.54 4.64 -23.81
N THR A 187 14.94 5.26 -22.71
CA THR A 187 16.26 5.85 -22.50
C THR A 187 17.20 4.83 -21.88
N GLN A 188 18.51 5.00 -22.11
CA GLN A 188 19.50 4.14 -21.47
C GLN A 188 19.51 4.34 -19.95
N PRO A 189 19.71 3.27 -19.16
CA PRO A 189 19.80 3.38 -17.71
C PRO A 189 21.00 4.24 -17.31
N GLY A 190 20.73 5.33 -16.59
CA GLY A 190 21.78 6.20 -16.03
C GLY A 190 22.13 5.82 -14.58
N ARG A 191 23.04 6.57 -13.95
CA ARG A 191 23.42 6.37 -12.52
C ARG A 191 22.22 6.39 -11.56
N LEU A 192 21.20 7.20 -11.86
CA LEU A 192 19.96 7.24 -11.09
C LEU A 192 19.24 5.88 -11.07
N PHE A 193 19.32 5.11 -12.16
CA PHE A 193 18.71 3.78 -12.22
C PHE A 193 19.37 2.81 -11.22
N ILE A 194 20.70 2.89 -11.03
CA ILE A 194 21.41 2.08 -10.03
C ILE A 194 20.96 2.46 -8.61
N ALA A 195 20.87 3.77 -8.31
CA ALA A 195 20.36 4.24 -7.03
C ALA A 195 18.91 3.79 -6.80
N GLU A 196 18.08 3.80 -7.85
CA GLU A 196 16.72 3.26 -7.79
C GLU A 196 16.71 1.76 -7.45
N MET A 197 17.56 0.96 -8.11
CA MET A 197 17.66 -0.48 -7.84
C MET A 197 18.13 -0.74 -6.41
N ALA A 198 19.09 0.03 -5.92
CA ALA A 198 19.59 -0.08 -4.55
C ALA A 198 18.50 0.24 -3.52
N LEU A 199 17.74 1.32 -3.74
CA LEU A 199 16.62 1.71 -2.86
C LEU A 199 15.51 0.66 -2.87
N MET A 200 15.15 0.13 -4.03
CA MET A 200 14.18 -0.96 -4.13
C MET A 200 14.68 -2.25 -3.50
N ALA A 201 15.94 -2.61 -3.68
CA ALA A 201 16.54 -3.79 -3.05
C ALA A 201 16.56 -3.64 -1.53
N ALA A 202 16.87 -2.45 -1.00
CA ALA A 202 16.82 -2.17 0.43
C ALA A 202 15.39 -2.29 0.99
N GLY A 203 14.40 -1.71 0.29
CA GLY A 203 12.99 -1.83 0.64
C GLY A 203 12.51 -3.28 0.61
N ALA A 204 12.78 -4.00 -0.48
CA ALA A 204 12.45 -5.42 -0.64
C ALA A 204 13.08 -6.26 0.48
N TYR A 205 14.39 -6.10 0.72
CA TYR A 205 15.11 -6.81 1.77
C TYR A 205 14.49 -6.62 3.15
N SER A 206 14.01 -5.41 3.47
CA SER A 206 13.36 -5.11 4.75
C SER A 206 12.05 -5.88 4.99
N VAL A 207 11.47 -6.48 3.95
CA VAL A 207 10.21 -7.27 3.99
C VAL A 207 10.48 -8.78 3.97
N THR A 208 11.75 -9.22 3.88
CA THR A 208 12.09 -10.67 3.97
C THR A 208 11.67 -11.29 5.31
N GLU A 209 11.74 -10.50 6.37
CA GLU A 209 11.39 -10.86 7.73
C GLU A 209 10.48 -9.78 8.30
N PRO A 210 9.64 -10.10 9.30
CA PRO A 210 8.82 -9.11 9.96
C PRO A 210 9.71 -8.01 10.58
N PRO A 211 9.52 -6.72 10.26
CA PRO A 211 10.39 -5.67 10.74
C PRO A 211 10.01 -5.29 12.17
N THR A 212 10.69 -5.92 13.13
CA THR A 212 10.48 -5.72 14.57
C THR A 212 11.21 -4.50 15.14
N THR A 213 12.05 -3.84 14.33
CA THR A 213 12.81 -2.65 14.74
C THR A 213 12.41 -1.43 13.93
N LEU A 214 12.49 -0.24 14.56
CA LEU A 214 12.22 1.04 13.89
C LEU A 214 13.13 1.26 12.68
N LEU A 215 14.38 0.79 12.71
CA LEU A 215 15.29 0.92 11.58
C LEU A 215 14.85 0.09 10.37
N ARG A 216 14.43 -1.17 10.57
CA ARG A 216 13.90 -2.00 9.47
C ARG A 216 12.59 -1.43 8.94
N LEU A 217 11.73 -0.95 9.83
CA LEU A 217 10.49 -0.28 9.44
C LEU A 217 10.77 0.99 8.62
N ALA A 218 11.72 1.81 9.04
CA ALA A 218 12.15 2.99 8.29
C ALA A 218 12.75 2.59 6.93
N ALA A 219 13.55 1.52 6.87
CA ALA A 219 14.09 0.98 5.62
C ALA A 219 12.99 0.44 4.68
N MET A 220 11.83 0.06 5.19
CA MET A 220 10.68 -0.34 4.39
C MET A 220 9.94 0.88 3.80
N HIS A 221 9.73 1.93 4.60
CA HIS A 221 8.91 3.07 4.19
C HIS A 221 9.69 4.20 3.48
N ALA A 222 10.94 4.45 3.87
CA ALA A 222 11.71 5.57 3.34
C ALA A 222 12.07 5.40 1.85
N PRO A 223 12.51 4.22 1.35
CA PRO A 223 12.86 4.07 -0.06
C PRO A 223 11.73 4.41 -1.03
N PRO A 224 10.49 3.90 -0.93
CA PRO A 224 9.42 4.27 -1.86
C PRO A 224 9.08 5.77 -1.81
N LEU A 225 9.18 6.43 -0.65
CA LEU A 225 9.02 7.89 -0.55
C LEU A 225 10.14 8.63 -1.26
N VAL A 226 11.40 8.32 -0.95
CA VAL A 226 12.57 8.93 -1.59
C VAL A 226 12.49 8.74 -3.10
N LEU A 227 12.20 7.52 -3.54
CA LEU A 227 11.99 7.20 -4.95
C LEU A 227 10.89 8.07 -5.57
N SER A 228 9.80 8.38 -4.88
CA SER A 228 8.72 9.20 -5.44
C SER A 228 9.09 10.67 -5.69
N PHE A 229 10.18 11.18 -5.08
CA PHE A 229 10.70 12.54 -5.30
C PHE A 229 11.80 12.60 -6.36
N LEU A 230 12.42 11.46 -6.72
CA LEU A 230 13.46 11.43 -7.74
C LEU A 230 12.85 11.58 -9.15
N PRO A 231 13.52 12.32 -10.06
CA PRO A 231 13.04 12.45 -11.44
C PRO A 231 12.91 11.07 -12.08
N ALA A 232 11.72 10.76 -12.60
CA ALA A 232 11.44 9.49 -13.22
C ALA A 232 11.96 9.47 -14.66
N ARG A 233 12.54 8.33 -15.07
CA ARG A 233 13.04 8.13 -16.44
C ARG A 233 12.35 6.94 -17.09
N PRO A 234 12.01 7.05 -18.39
CA PRO A 234 11.48 5.94 -19.16
C PRO A 234 12.61 4.95 -19.44
N VAL A 235 12.79 3.96 -18.56
CA VAL A 235 13.79 2.89 -18.68
C VAL A 235 13.05 1.58 -18.86
N ARG A 236 13.65 0.62 -19.57
CA ARG A 236 13.09 -0.74 -19.68
C ARG A 236 13.22 -1.46 -18.34
N ARG A 237 12.10 -1.91 -17.77
CA ARG A 237 12.08 -2.56 -16.45
C ARG A 237 11.62 -4.03 -16.48
N LYS A 238 11.65 -4.69 -17.65
CA LYS A 238 11.24 -6.10 -17.78
C LYS A 238 11.95 -7.02 -16.79
N VAL A 239 13.28 -6.90 -16.72
CA VAL A 239 14.12 -7.71 -15.80
C VAL A 239 13.75 -7.41 -14.34
N LEU A 240 13.50 -6.14 -14.00
CA LEU A 240 13.08 -5.75 -12.67
C LEU A 240 11.72 -6.32 -12.30
N TYR A 241 10.73 -6.27 -13.20
CA TYR A 241 9.43 -6.89 -12.96
C TYR A 241 9.53 -8.41 -12.81
N ALA A 242 10.36 -9.08 -13.62
CA ALA A 242 10.61 -10.50 -13.45
C ALA A 242 11.24 -10.82 -12.09
N PHE A 243 12.24 -10.03 -11.66
CA PHE A 243 12.83 -10.14 -10.34
C PHE A 243 11.79 -9.94 -9.23
N LEU A 244 11.00 -8.86 -9.29
CA LEU A 244 9.97 -8.56 -8.28
C LEU A 244 8.88 -9.64 -8.22
N PHE A 245 8.51 -10.21 -9.37
CA PHE A 245 7.60 -11.35 -9.43
C PHE A 245 8.16 -12.57 -8.71
N LEU A 246 9.37 -13.00 -9.08
CA LEU A 246 10.03 -14.15 -8.45
C LEU A 246 10.27 -13.92 -6.95
N TYR A 247 10.67 -12.71 -6.58
CA TYR A 247 10.91 -12.32 -5.20
C TYR A 247 9.63 -12.38 -4.36
N SER A 248 8.53 -11.82 -4.87
CA SER A 248 7.22 -11.87 -4.19
C SER A 248 6.73 -13.30 -4.05
N LEU A 249 6.88 -14.12 -5.11
CA LEU A 249 6.53 -15.55 -5.06
C LEU A 249 7.36 -16.31 -4.03
N MET A 250 8.67 -16.04 -3.95
CA MET A 250 9.56 -16.69 -2.99
C MET A 250 9.14 -16.40 -1.54
N ILE A 251 8.87 -15.15 -1.20
CA ILE A 251 8.41 -14.77 0.15
C ILE A 251 7.06 -15.44 0.43
N ARG A 252 6.11 -15.35 -0.50
CA ARG A 252 4.78 -15.95 -0.36
C ARG A 252 4.84 -17.46 -0.17
N TYR A 253 5.67 -18.14 -0.94
CA TYR A 253 5.88 -19.57 -0.87
C TYR A 253 6.50 -19.98 0.47
N ASN A 254 7.59 -19.31 0.89
CA ASN A 254 8.27 -19.62 2.14
C ASN A 254 7.35 -19.44 3.36
N LEU A 255 6.59 -18.35 3.43
CA LEU A 255 5.63 -18.13 4.52
C LEU A 255 4.51 -19.17 4.52
N SER A 256 4.05 -19.58 3.32
CA SER A 256 3.02 -20.62 3.22
C SER A 256 3.55 -21.98 3.69
N LEU A 257 4.81 -22.31 3.39
CA LEU A 257 5.46 -23.52 3.91
C LEU A 257 5.64 -23.47 5.43
N GLU A 258 6.07 -22.34 5.98
CA GLU A 258 6.25 -22.15 7.42
C GLU A 258 4.92 -22.36 8.17
N ILE A 259 3.85 -21.72 7.71
CA ILE A 259 2.51 -21.94 8.26
C ILE A 259 2.12 -23.40 8.13
N ARG A 260 2.29 -24.02 6.95
CA ARG A 260 1.92 -25.41 6.73
C ARG A 260 2.66 -26.37 7.65
N ALA A 261 3.93 -26.12 7.94
CA ALA A 261 4.75 -26.90 8.85
C ALA A 261 4.32 -26.72 10.32
N ALA A 262 3.82 -25.54 10.70
CA ALA A 262 3.35 -25.24 12.04
C ALA A 262 1.90 -25.71 12.33
N LEU A 263 1.14 -26.09 11.30
CA LEU A 263 -0.27 -26.49 11.46
C LEU A 263 -0.39 -27.90 12.09
N PRO A 264 -1.31 -28.09 13.07
CA PRO A 264 -1.68 -29.41 13.55
C PRO A 264 -2.17 -30.32 12.41
N ALA A 265 -1.97 -31.63 12.54
CA ALA A 265 -2.47 -32.60 11.58
C ALA A 265 -3.99 -32.44 11.39
N GLY A 266 -4.43 -32.31 10.14
CA GLY A 266 -5.84 -32.09 9.78
C GLY A 266 -6.33 -30.64 9.83
N ALA A 267 -5.53 -29.68 10.34
CA ALA A 267 -5.90 -28.28 10.30
C ALA A 267 -5.87 -27.72 8.86
N SER A 268 -6.86 -26.88 8.53
CA SER A 268 -7.00 -26.25 7.22
C SER A 268 -6.21 -24.95 7.16
N PHE A 269 -5.29 -24.85 6.19
CA PHE A 269 -4.49 -23.65 5.94
C PHE A 269 -5.35 -22.39 5.76
N PHE A 270 -6.38 -22.47 4.93
CA PHE A 270 -7.26 -21.33 4.66
C PHE A 270 -8.15 -20.98 5.85
N ALA A 271 -8.57 -21.97 6.65
CA ALA A 271 -9.32 -21.69 7.88
C ALA A 271 -8.44 -20.91 8.86
N THR A 272 -7.19 -21.33 9.07
CA THR A 272 -6.24 -20.61 9.92
C THR A 272 -6.00 -19.18 9.43
N LEU A 273 -5.79 -18.97 8.13
CA LEU A 273 -5.61 -17.62 7.59
C LEU A 273 -6.83 -16.73 7.80
N ARG A 274 -8.05 -17.28 7.60
CA ARG A 274 -9.30 -16.58 7.87
C ARG A 274 -9.45 -16.24 9.34
N ASP A 275 -9.14 -17.18 10.23
CA ASP A 275 -9.26 -16.97 11.68
C ASP A 275 -8.25 -15.91 12.14
N THR A 276 -7.02 -15.92 11.61
CA THR A 276 -6.03 -14.85 11.82
C THR A 276 -6.55 -13.51 11.34
N LEU A 277 -7.14 -13.41 10.13
CA LEU A 277 -7.67 -12.16 9.57
C LEU A 277 -8.66 -11.46 10.53
N TRP A 278 -9.46 -12.24 11.27
CA TRP A 278 -10.49 -11.73 12.19
C TRP A 278 -10.08 -11.77 13.67
N SER A 279 -8.87 -12.21 13.99
CA SER A 279 -8.41 -12.39 15.37
C SER A 279 -8.24 -11.08 16.14
N HIS A 280 -7.96 -9.98 15.44
CA HIS A 280 -7.68 -8.69 16.05
C HIS A 280 -7.96 -7.53 15.09
N PRO A 281 -8.51 -6.39 15.55
CA PRO A 281 -8.84 -5.27 14.66
C PRO A 281 -7.64 -4.73 13.85
N ALA A 282 -6.45 -4.62 14.45
CA ALA A 282 -5.26 -4.21 13.70
C ALA A 282 -4.91 -5.20 12.56
N GLN A 283 -5.08 -6.51 12.82
CA GLN A 283 -4.88 -7.56 11.81
C GLN A 283 -5.93 -7.50 10.71
N SER A 284 -7.20 -7.26 11.07
CA SER A 284 -8.29 -7.09 10.10
C SER A 284 -8.08 -5.85 9.24
N SER A 285 -7.59 -4.74 9.80
CA SER A 285 -7.30 -3.51 9.05
C SER A 285 -6.28 -3.76 7.93
N ILE A 286 -5.10 -4.28 8.24
CA ILE A 286 -4.06 -4.53 7.22
C ILE A 286 -4.40 -5.73 6.32
N GLY A 287 -5.06 -6.75 6.87
CA GLY A 287 -5.49 -7.92 6.09
C GLY A 287 -6.54 -7.57 5.06
N LEU A 288 -7.50 -6.69 5.38
CA LEU A 288 -8.46 -6.17 4.40
C LEU A 288 -7.81 -5.17 3.43
N ASP A 289 -6.78 -4.43 3.82
CA ASP A 289 -5.96 -3.65 2.88
C ASP A 289 -5.34 -4.56 1.81
N ASN A 290 -4.84 -5.73 2.21
CA ASN A 290 -4.33 -6.76 1.29
C ASN A 290 -5.43 -7.31 0.36
N VAL A 291 -6.59 -7.70 0.92
CA VAL A 291 -7.73 -8.21 0.12
C VAL A 291 -8.17 -7.16 -0.91
N CYS A 292 -8.37 -5.91 -0.49
CA CYS A 292 -8.76 -4.83 -1.39
C CYS A 292 -7.68 -4.54 -2.44
N SER A 293 -6.40 -4.57 -2.07
CA SER A 293 -5.28 -4.42 -3.02
C SER A 293 -5.28 -5.56 -4.06
N THR A 294 -5.56 -6.79 -3.65
CA THR A 294 -5.71 -7.96 -4.52
C THR A 294 -6.82 -7.77 -5.54
N VAL A 295 -8.01 -7.35 -5.08
CA VAL A 295 -9.16 -7.06 -5.94
C VAL A 295 -8.84 -5.92 -6.91
N ALA A 296 -8.24 -4.83 -6.42
CA ALA A 296 -7.90 -3.67 -7.24
C ALA A 296 -6.89 -4.03 -8.35
N VAL A 297 -5.84 -4.78 -8.02
CA VAL A 297 -4.83 -5.24 -9.00
C VAL A 297 -5.47 -6.19 -10.02
N ALA A 298 -6.29 -7.16 -9.60
CA ALA A 298 -6.98 -8.06 -10.51
C ALA A 298 -7.92 -7.30 -11.46
N ALA A 299 -8.72 -6.35 -10.94
CA ALA A 299 -9.59 -5.51 -11.73
C ALA A 299 -8.82 -4.63 -12.73
N TYR A 300 -7.64 -4.14 -12.33
CA TYR A 300 -6.77 -3.34 -13.19
C TYR A 300 -6.22 -4.18 -14.34
N VAL A 301 -5.71 -5.38 -14.06
CA VAL A 301 -5.21 -6.32 -15.09
C VAL A 301 -6.30 -6.65 -16.11
N LEU A 302 -7.53 -6.92 -15.64
CA LEU A 302 -8.66 -7.23 -16.53
C LEU A 302 -9.10 -6.01 -17.36
N GLN A 303 -9.22 -4.83 -16.74
CA GLN A 303 -9.58 -3.61 -17.47
C GLN A 303 -8.55 -3.31 -18.56
N GLU A 304 -7.28 -3.29 -18.20
CA GLU A 304 -6.23 -2.87 -19.10
C GLU A 304 -6.03 -3.86 -20.26
N ARG A 305 -6.32 -5.15 -20.02
CA ARG A 305 -6.40 -6.15 -21.09
C ARG A 305 -7.58 -5.86 -22.03
N SER A 306 -8.75 -5.49 -21.52
CA SER A 306 -9.93 -5.22 -22.34
C SER A 306 -9.72 -4.06 -23.34
N GLU A 307 -8.86 -3.11 -22.98
CA GLU A 307 -8.49 -1.96 -23.82
C GLU A 307 -7.48 -2.33 -24.94
N ARG A 308 -6.99 -3.57 -25.00
CA ARG A 308 -5.89 -4.01 -25.88
C ARG A 308 -6.27 -5.19 -26.78
N LYS A 309 -5.59 -5.33 -27.92
CA LYS A 309 -5.65 -6.53 -28.79
C LYS A 309 -4.67 -7.61 -28.29
N GLY A 310 -5.11 -8.87 -28.14
CA GLY A 310 -4.27 -9.98 -27.64
C GLY A 310 -5.08 -11.19 -27.10
N PRO A 311 -4.45 -12.22 -26.51
CA PRO A 311 -5.16 -13.30 -25.84
C PRO A 311 -5.68 -12.86 -24.47
N GLN A 312 -6.99 -12.96 -24.22
CA GLN A 312 -7.60 -12.57 -22.93
C GLN A 312 -7.29 -13.53 -21.78
N SER A 313 -6.93 -14.78 -22.11
CA SER A 313 -6.70 -15.85 -21.13
C SER A 313 -5.64 -15.51 -20.09
N THR A 314 -4.53 -14.87 -20.48
CA THR A 314 -3.45 -14.53 -19.55
C THR A 314 -3.91 -13.57 -18.44
N ALA A 315 -4.70 -12.55 -18.78
CA ALA A 315 -5.21 -11.60 -17.78
C ALA A 315 -6.19 -12.26 -16.80
N TRP A 316 -7.06 -13.13 -17.31
CA TRP A 316 -7.97 -13.92 -16.48
C TRP A 316 -7.22 -14.88 -15.55
N ILE A 317 -6.21 -15.60 -16.06
CA ILE A 317 -5.38 -16.49 -15.24
C ILE A 317 -4.70 -15.69 -14.12
N LEU A 318 -4.07 -14.55 -14.44
CA LEU A 318 -3.42 -13.71 -13.43
C LEU A 318 -4.43 -13.17 -12.40
N ALA A 319 -5.60 -12.71 -12.83
CA ALA A 319 -6.64 -12.21 -11.93
C ALA A 319 -7.18 -13.32 -11.00
N LEU A 320 -7.39 -14.53 -11.51
CA LEU A 320 -7.86 -15.68 -10.73
C LEU A 320 -6.79 -16.20 -9.75
N LEU A 321 -5.51 -16.07 -10.10
CA LEU A 321 -4.39 -16.45 -9.23
C LEU A 321 -4.05 -15.40 -8.17
N ALA A 322 -4.59 -14.18 -8.27
CA ALA A 322 -4.28 -13.08 -7.36
C ALA A 322 -4.48 -13.38 -5.87
N PRO A 323 -5.57 -14.04 -5.43
CA PRO A 323 -5.76 -14.38 -4.01
C PRO A 323 -4.68 -15.31 -3.44
N VAL A 324 -4.05 -16.12 -4.30
CA VAL A 324 -3.02 -17.09 -3.90
C VAL A 324 -1.64 -16.45 -3.98
N LEU A 325 -1.31 -15.88 -5.14
CA LEU A 325 0.03 -15.34 -5.42
C LEU A 325 0.29 -13.96 -4.80
N GLY A 326 -0.78 -13.25 -4.44
CA GLY A 326 -0.71 -11.90 -3.88
C GLY A 326 -0.65 -10.79 -4.95
N PRO A 327 -1.10 -9.57 -4.59
CA PRO A 327 -1.19 -8.44 -5.52
C PRO A 327 0.19 -8.00 -6.05
N SER A 328 1.25 -8.12 -5.25
CA SER A 328 2.61 -7.74 -5.65
C SER A 328 3.10 -8.59 -6.83
N ALA A 329 2.96 -9.92 -6.72
CA ALA A 329 3.35 -10.85 -7.78
C ALA A 329 2.53 -10.62 -9.05
N ILE A 330 1.20 -10.47 -8.93
CA ILE A 330 0.33 -10.24 -10.10
C ILE A 330 0.66 -8.94 -10.81
N LEU A 331 0.82 -7.84 -10.07
CA LEU A 331 1.16 -6.55 -10.67
C LEU A 331 2.54 -6.60 -11.34
N ALA A 332 3.52 -7.29 -10.73
CA ALA A 332 4.85 -7.47 -11.31
C ALA A 332 4.81 -8.30 -12.60
N ALA A 333 4.11 -9.44 -12.59
CA ALA A 333 3.94 -10.30 -13.76
C ALA A 333 3.29 -9.53 -14.92
N TRP A 334 2.20 -8.81 -14.62
CA TRP A 334 1.50 -8.00 -15.62
C TRP A 334 2.37 -6.86 -16.17
N GLY A 335 3.10 -6.14 -15.31
CA GLY A 335 4.06 -5.12 -15.71
C GLY A 335 5.15 -5.68 -16.64
N GLY A 336 5.68 -6.87 -16.33
CA GLY A 336 6.64 -7.58 -17.15
C GLY A 336 6.09 -7.95 -18.54
N LEU A 337 4.87 -8.48 -18.61
CA LEU A 337 4.21 -8.82 -19.88
C LEU A 337 3.98 -7.57 -20.74
N ARG A 338 3.47 -6.49 -20.15
CA ARG A 338 3.23 -5.22 -20.84
C ARG A 338 4.48 -4.58 -21.43
N SER A 339 5.62 -4.78 -20.77
CA SER A 339 6.88 -4.20 -21.23
C SER A 339 7.30 -4.76 -22.59
N VAL A 340 6.85 -5.97 -22.96
CA VAL A 340 7.10 -6.59 -24.27
C VAL A 340 6.20 -5.97 -25.34
N ASP A 341 4.91 -5.79 -25.06
CA ASP A 341 3.95 -5.27 -26.06
C ASP A 341 4.30 -3.85 -26.52
N ARG A 342 4.84 -3.02 -25.62
CA ARG A 342 5.25 -1.65 -25.96
C ARG A 342 6.44 -1.60 -26.94
N GLU A 343 7.22 -2.68 -27.05
CA GLU A 343 8.36 -2.73 -27.97
C GLU A 343 7.92 -2.98 -29.43
N ILE A 344 6.77 -3.62 -29.64
CA ILE A 344 6.29 -4.00 -30.98
C ILE A 344 5.61 -2.83 -31.70
N PHE A 345 5.08 -1.85 -30.95
CA PHE A 345 4.19 -0.82 -31.49
C PHE A 345 4.89 0.43 -32.06
N VAL A 346 6.19 0.61 -31.84
CA VAL A 346 6.96 1.62 -32.60
C VAL A 346 7.30 1.01 -33.95
N GLY A 347 6.31 1.00 -34.84
CA GLY A 347 6.48 0.45 -36.19
C GLY A 347 7.56 1.22 -36.96
N PRO A 348 8.24 0.57 -37.92
CA PRO A 348 9.25 1.22 -38.76
C PRO A 348 8.72 2.46 -39.49
N GLU A 349 7.42 2.56 -39.73
CA GLU A 349 6.77 3.72 -40.35
C GLU A 349 6.77 4.97 -39.46
N GLU A 350 6.46 4.86 -38.16
CA GLU A 350 6.56 6.01 -37.24
C GLU A 350 8.03 6.41 -37.02
N ALA A 351 8.95 5.44 -37.04
CA ALA A 351 10.38 5.71 -36.97
C ALA A 351 10.87 6.44 -38.24
N ALA A 352 10.43 6.02 -39.42
CA ALA A 352 10.75 6.67 -40.70
C ALA A 352 10.17 8.09 -40.78
N ALA A 353 8.92 8.29 -40.36
CA ALA A 353 8.29 9.62 -40.33
C ALA A 353 8.97 10.58 -39.33
N ALA A 354 9.55 10.06 -38.24
CA ALA A 354 10.32 10.85 -37.28
C ALA A 354 11.73 11.17 -37.79
N GLU A 355 12.33 10.32 -38.63
CA GLU A 355 13.61 10.61 -39.31
C GLU A 355 13.43 11.62 -40.45
N GLU A 356 12.37 11.50 -41.25
CA GLU A 356 12.07 12.43 -42.34
C GLU A 356 11.85 13.87 -41.81
N LYS A 357 11.23 14.02 -40.63
CA LYS A 357 11.08 15.31 -39.94
C LYS A 357 12.38 15.89 -39.35
N LYS A 358 13.47 15.12 -39.29
CA LYS A 358 14.79 15.63 -38.86
C LYS A 358 15.66 16.08 -40.02
N GLU A 359 15.37 15.60 -41.24
CA GLU A 359 16.10 15.97 -42.45
C GLU A 359 15.53 17.23 -43.11
N GLN A 360 14.29 17.59 -42.79
CA GLN A 360 13.67 18.89 -43.09
C GLN A 360 14.00 19.91 -41.99
#